data_AF-A0A8T4IZM2-F1
#
_entry.id   AF-A0A8T4IZM2-F1
#
_cell.length_a   1.000
_cell.length_b   1.000
_cell.length_c   1.000
_cell.angle_alpha   90.00
_cell.angle_beta   90.00
_cell.angle_gamma   90.00
#
_symmetry.space_group_name_H-M   'P 1'
#
loop_
_entity.id
_entity.type
_entity.pdbx_description
1 polymer ?
#
loop_
_entity_poly.entity_id
_entity_poly.type
_entity_poly.pdbx_seq_one_letter_code
_entity_poly.pdbx_strand_id
1 'polypeptide(L)'
;MEPAVRLASAVVDPLVRPLFRPEEPHQGEALLASLVTFRGVAPALGYEDLLRTARELVRLAPDTARSHDEDEATATVLARTLWTIGEVDVTDAQAVRLGPQDFARRLRSAVPGADRELSSEAAWFHDSLLVTVCLHILHLLIRRSPALAERMAERSHRIRQLVDLNDVEALRGRPAPSAADAEFEERYLRTVVEQFNRVTIYGIDLPNPNTPDNWPLDATYLSLTAEFDAATTPRPPGTAPATATPTPRTPE
;
A
#
# COMPACT_ATOMS: atom_id res chain seq x y z
N MET A 1 -23.38 6.16 -14.46
CA MET A 1 -22.17 5.88 -13.66
C MET A 1 -22.52 6.38 -12.28
N GLU A 2 -22.93 5.49 -11.38
CA GLU A 2 -23.25 5.92 -10.01
C GLU A 2 -21.99 6.57 -9.45
N PRO A 3 -22.07 7.79 -8.88
CA PRO A 3 -20.91 8.34 -8.20
C PRO A 3 -20.51 7.32 -7.16
N ALA A 4 -19.24 7.19 -6.87
CA ALA A 4 -18.84 6.24 -5.86
C ALA A 4 -17.83 6.97 -5.04
N VAL A 5 -18.02 6.96 -3.72
CA VAL A 5 -17.16 7.72 -2.82
C VAL A 5 -15.78 7.09 -2.88
N ARG A 6 -14.81 7.80 -3.45
CA ARG A 6 -13.43 7.36 -3.62
C ARG A 6 -12.54 8.14 -2.68
N LEU A 7 -11.92 7.42 -1.76
CA LEU A 7 -11.00 7.99 -0.77
C LEU A 7 -9.67 7.27 -0.88
N ALA A 8 -8.59 8.03 -1.03
CA ALA A 8 -7.24 7.49 -1.10
C ALA A 8 -6.83 6.82 0.22
N SER A 9 -6.17 5.68 0.12
CA SER A 9 -5.62 4.90 1.24
C SER A 9 -4.74 5.75 2.15
N ALA A 10 -3.92 6.63 1.58
CA ALA A 10 -3.06 7.55 2.33
C ALA A 10 -3.82 8.46 3.31
N VAL A 11 -5.09 8.73 3.04
CA VAL A 11 -5.97 9.57 3.86
C VAL A 11 -6.79 8.73 4.84
N VAL A 12 -7.26 7.55 4.41
CA VAL A 12 -8.15 6.69 5.22
C VAL A 12 -7.35 5.83 6.21
N ASP A 13 -6.21 5.29 5.81
CA ASP A 13 -5.41 4.37 6.63
C ASP A 13 -5.06 4.95 8.02
N PRO A 14 -4.64 6.23 8.16
CA PRO A 14 -4.38 6.84 9.47
C PRO A 14 -5.62 6.93 10.37
N LEU A 15 -6.81 7.02 9.78
CA LEU A 15 -8.09 7.15 10.50
C LEU A 15 -8.63 5.79 10.96
N VAL A 16 -8.48 4.75 10.13
CA VAL A 16 -8.96 3.39 10.46
C VAL A 16 -7.97 2.58 11.29
N ARG A 17 -6.66 2.85 11.16
CA ARG A 17 -5.62 2.09 11.87
C ARG A 17 -5.79 2.08 13.40
N PRO A 18 -6.14 3.19 14.08
CA PRO A 18 -6.36 3.22 15.53
C PRO A 18 -7.51 2.34 16.00
N LEU A 19 -8.49 2.04 15.13
CA LEU A 19 -9.63 1.19 15.47
C LEU A 19 -9.23 -0.26 15.78
N PHE A 20 -8.02 -0.67 15.38
CA PHE A 20 -7.50 -2.02 15.54
C PHE A 20 -6.23 -2.04 16.39
N ARG A 21 -6.18 -2.99 17.33
CA ARG A 21 -5.08 -3.17 18.27
C ARG A 21 -3.76 -3.37 17.55
N PRO A 22 -2.64 -2.81 18.05
CA PRO A 22 -1.31 -3.05 17.48
C PRO A 22 -1.07 -4.55 17.27
N GLU A 23 -0.31 -4.87 16.23
CA GLU A 23 -0.13 -6.23 15.72
C GLU A 23 0.42 -7.15 16.81
N GLU A 24 -0.43 -8.09 17.25
CA GLU A 24 -0.05 -9.24 18.06
C GLU A 24 -0.08 -10.43 17.11
N PRO A 25 1.05 -11.14 16.89
CA PRO A 25 1.07 -12.30 16.02
C PRO A 25 0.09 -13.36 16.54
N HIS A 26 -1.03 -13.55 15.85
CA HIS A 26 -1.98 -14.63 16.15
C HIS A 26 -1.90 -15.70 15.06
N GLN A 27 -1.85 -16.96 15.51
CA GLN A 27 -1.91 -18.10 14.60
C GLN A 27 -3.39 -18.40 14.29
N GLY A 28 -3.83 -18.03 13.09
CA GLY A 28 -5.16 -18.39 12.58
C GLY A 28 -6.17 -17.25 12.56
N GLU A 29 -7.45 -17.61 12.36
CA GLU A 29 -8.55 -16.66 12.25
C GLU A 29 -8.86 -16.03 13.62
N ALA A 30 -9.02 -14.71 13.66
CA ALA A 30 -9.35 -13.98 14.88
C ALA A 30 -10.71 -13.28 14.74
N LEU A 31 -11.51 -13.29 15.81
CA LEU A 31 -12.77 -12.54 15.85
C LEU A 31 -12.48 -11.05 15.72
N LEU A 32 -13.21 -10.34 14.86
CA LEU A 32 -13.06 -8.88 14.70
C LEU A 32 -13.24 -8.16 16.04
N ALA A 33 -14.17 -8.62 16.87
CA ALA A 33 -14.39 -8.10 18.23
C ALA A 33 -13.13 -8.18 19.13
N SER A 34 -12.23 -9.13 18.87
CA SER A 34 -10.97 -9.27 19.61
C SER A 34 -9.84 -8.37 19.07
N LEU A 35 -9.96 -7.94 17.81
CA LEU A 35 -8.96 -7.12 17.12
C LEU A 35 -9.18 -5.63 17.30
N VAL A 36 -10.40 -5.19 17.64
CA VAL A 36 -10.72 -3.77 17.82
C VAL A 36 -10.25 -3.20 19.16
N THR A 37 -9.93 -1.91 19.18
CA THR A 37 -9.42 -1.18 20.36
C THR A 37 -10.52 -0.65 21.29
N PHE A 38 -11.76 -0.56 20.81
CA PHE A 38 -12.91 -0.09 21.57
C PHE A 38 -13.69 -1.22 22.28
N ARG A 39 -13.11 -2.44 22.33
CA ARG A 39 -13.64 -3.59 23.05
C ARG A 39 -12.60 -4.23 23.96
N GLY A 40 -13.08 -4.92 24.99
CA GLY A 40 -12.28 -5.59 26.00
C GLY A 40 -12.45 -4.97 27.39
N VAL A 41 -11.63 -5.42 28.34
CA VAL A 41 -11.72 -5.02 29.76
C VAL A 41 -11.33 -3.55 29.98
N ALA A 42 -10.42 -3.01 29.15
CA ALA A 42 -10.00 -1.61 29.16
C ALA A 42 -9.90 -1.08 27.72
N PRO A 43 -11.00 -0.58 27.14
CA PRO A 43 -11.00 -0.08 25.77
C PRO A 43 -10.15 1.20 25.65
N ALA A 44 -9.27 1.24 24.65
CA ALA A 44 -8.41 2.40 24.39
C ALA A 44 -9.12 3.53 23.63
N LEU A 45 -10.20 3.20 22.92
CA LEU A 45 -11.03 4.13 22.16
C LEU A 45 -12.50 3.98 22.59
N GLY A 46 -13.19 5.10 22.69
CA GLY A 46 -14.63 5.14 22.98
C GLY A 46 -15.48 5.37 21.73
N TYR A 47 -16.80 5.38 21.92
CA TYR A 47 -17.75 5.72 20.86
C TYR A 47 -17.53 7.15 20.32
N GLU A 48 -17.20 8.10 21.20
CA GLU A 48 -16.89 9.49 20.81
C GLU A 48 -15.68 9.60 19.87
N ASP A 49 -14.66 8.76 20.07
CA ASP A 49 -13.50 8.75 19.18
C ASP A 49 -13.86 8.16 17.82
N LEU A 50 -14.70 7.14 17.79
CA LEU A 50 -15.23 6.58 16.55
C LEU A 50 -16.11 7.59 15.80
N LEU A 51 -16.92 8.36 16.53
CA LEU A 51 -17.70 9.46 15.96
C LEU A 51 -16.79 10.55 15.37
N ARG A 52 -15.71 10.90 16.05
CA ARG A 52 -14.70 11.83 15.51
C ARG A 52 -14.08 11.29 14.22
N THR A 53 -13.68 10.02 14.21
CA THR A 53 -13.17 9.36 13.00
C THR A 53 -14.20 9.37 11.87
N ALA A 54 -15.47 9.09 12.16
CA ALA A 54 -16.54 9.11 11.16
C ALA A 54 -16.76 10.51 10.58
N ARG A 55 -16.74 11.57 11.41
CA ARG A 55 -16.83 12.97 10.96
C ARG A 55 -15.71 13.33 10.00
N GLU A 56 -14.47 12.95 10.33
CA GLU A 56 -13.33 13.19 9.43
C GLU A 56 -13.47 12.43 8.10
N LEU A 57 -13.93 11.18 8.13
CA LEU A 57 -14.18 10.40 6.91
C LEU A 57 -15.25 11.04 6.01
N VAL A 58 -16.35 11.55 6.59
CA VAL A 58 -17.40 12.26 5.85
C VAL A 58 -16.86 13.56 5.26
N ARG A 59 -16.06 14.32 6.03
CA ARG A 59 -15.44 15.57 5.58
C ARG A 59 -14.47 15.39 4.42
N LEU A 60 -13.73 14.28 4.41
CA LEU A 60 -12.75 13.96 3.36
C LEU A 60 -13.39 13.43 2.09
N ALA A 61 -14.61 12.90 2.19
CA ALA A 61 -15.35 12.36 1.06
C ALA A 61 -16.00 13.51 0.27
N PRO A 62 -15.65 13.67 -1.01
CA PRO A 62 -16.13 14.80 -1.80
C PRO A 62 -17.63 14.67 -2.09
N ASP A 63 -18.40 15.62 -1.57
CA ASP A 63 -19.79 15.85 -1.98
C ASP A 63 -20.16 17.30 -1.70
N THR A 64 -20.41 18.09 -2.75
CA THR A 64 -20.69 19.53 -2.63
C THR A 64 -22.17 19.85 -2.42
N ALA A 65 -23.06 18.86 -2.46
CA ALA A 65 -24.50 19.07 -2.38
C ALA A 65 -25.06 18.92 -0.96
N ARG A 66 -24.35 18.25 -0.05
CA ARG A 66 -24.82 17.95 1.31
C ARG A 66 -24.68 19.14 2.25
N SER A 67 -25.69 19.32 3.09
CA SER A 67 -25.65 20.29 4.19
C SER A 67 -24.80 19.78 5.35
N HIS A 68 -24.30 20.70 6.18
CA HIS A 68 -23.53 20.34 7.37
C HIS A 68 -24.32 19.44 8.34
N ASP A 69 -25.64 19.64 8.44
CA ASP A 69 -26.50 18.82 9.31
C ASP A 69 -26.63 17.39 8.76
N GLU A 70 -26.66 17.22 7.44
CA GLU A 70 -26.63 15.90 6.79
C GLU A 70 -25.28 15.20 6.95
N ASP A 71 -24.17 15.95 6.90
CA ASP A 71 -22.84 15.42 7.18
C ASP A 71 -22.75 14.86 8.61
N GLU A 72 -23.26 15.61 9.58
CA GLU A 72 -23.25 15.22 10.98
C GLU A 72 -24.16 14.01 11.26
N ALA A 73 -25.34 13.97 10.66
CA ALA A 73 -26.22 12.81 10.72
C ALA A 73 -25.57 11.57 10.07
N THR A 74 -24.95 11.74 8.91
CA THR A 74 -24.21 10.68 8.21
C THR A 74 -23.06 10.15 9.05
N ALA A 75 -22.28 11.03 9.67
CA ALA A 75 -21.17 10.65 10.54
C ALA A 75 -21.67 9.86 11.77
N THR A 76 -22.80 10.26 12.34
CA THR A 76 -23.45 9.56 13.45
C THR A 76 -23.86 8.14 13.04
N VAL A 77 -24.49 7.98 11.88
CA VAL A 77 -24.91 6.66 11.38
C VAL A 77 -23.70 5.79 11.02
N LEU A 78 -22.66 6.36 10.42
CA LEU A 78 -21.41 5.67 10.12
C LEU A 78 -20.72 5.19 11.42
N ALA A 79 -20.64 6.03 12.45
CA ALA A 79 -20.05 5.67 13.73
C ALA A 79 -20.80 4.50 14.40
N ARG A 80 -22.15 4.54 14.42
CA ARG A 80 -22.98 3.44 14.94
C ARG A 80 -22.75 2.15 14.15
N THR A 81 -22.63 2.26 12.83
CA THR A 81 -22.37 1.10 11.96
C THR A 81 -20.99 0.51 12.21
N LEU A 82 -19.94 1.33 12.30
CA LEU A 82 -18.58 0.87 12.60
C LEU A 82 -18.47 0.28 14.02
N TRP A 83 -19.25 0.79 14.97
CA TRP A 83 -19.29 0.25 16.33
C TRP A 83 -19.69 -1.24 16.34
N THR A 84 -20.53 -1.66 15.39
CA THR A 84 -20.95 -3.07 15.27
C THR A 84 -19.84 -4.04 14.92
N ILE A 85 -18.70 -3.57 14.40
CA ILE A 85 -17.52 -4.42 14.18
C ILE A 85 -17.10 -5.11 15.50
N GLY A 86 -17.31 -4.44 16.63
CA GLY A 86 -17.04 -4.97 17.97
C GLY A 86 -18.11 -5.91 18.55
N GLU A 87 -19.27 -6.03 17.88
CA GLU A 87 -20.42 -6.83 18.32
C GLU A 87 -20.72 -8.01 17.36
N VAL A 88 -20.30 -7.89 16.11
CA VAL A 88 -20.54 -8.90 15.08
C VAL A 88 -19.62 -10.11 15.27
N ASP A 89 -20.23 -11.30 15.24
CA ASP A 89 -19.52 -12.59 15.24
C ASP A 89 -19.00 -12.91 13.82
N VAL A 90 -17.91 -12.23 13.46
CA VAL A 90 -17.19 -12.40 12.19
C VAL A 90 -15.70 -12.48 12.49
N THR A 91 -15.02 -13.44 11.88
CA THR A 91 -13.55 -13.48 11.87
C THR A 91 -12.97 -12.57 10.79
N ASP A 92 -11.73 -12.11 10.98
CA ASP A 92 -10.94 -11.41 9.97
C ASP A 92 -10.94 -12.12 8.60
N ALA A 93 -10.76 -13.44 8.60
CA ALA A 93 -10.80 -14.25 7.38
C ALA A 93 -12.19 -14.34 6.77
N GLN A 94 -13.25 -14.44 7.57
CA GLN A 94 -14.64 -14.37 7.08
C GLN A 94 -14.93 -12.99 6.45
N ALA A 95 -14.46 -11.90 7.05
CA ALA A 95 -14.64 -10.55 6.51
C ALA A 95 -13.95 -10.40 5.14
N VAL A 96 -12.71 -10.88 5.00
CA VAL A 96 -11.98 -10.88 3.72
C VAL A 96 -12.67 -11.75 2.67
N ARG A 97 -13.22 -12.90 3.08
CA ARG A 97 -14.02 -13.77 2.19
C ARG A 97 -15.28 -13.07 1.68
N LEU A 98 -16.00 -12.33 2.53
CA LEU A 98 -17.17 -11.53 2.12
C LEU A 98 -16.76 -10.46 1.11
N GLY A 99 -15.65 -9.77 1.35
CA GLY A 99 -15.25 -8.61 0.56
C GLY A 99 -16.02 -7.35 0.96
N PRO A 100 -15.67 -6.18 0.40
CA PRO A 100 -16.06 -4.88 0.94
C PRO A 100 -17.57 -4.62 0.90
N GLN A 101 -18.24 -4.97 -0.19
CA GLN A 101 -19.68 -4.77 -0.35
C GLN A 101 -20.50 -5.63 0.61
N ASP A 102 -20.19 -6.93 0.68
CA ASP A 102 -20.95 -7.87 1.51
C ASP A 102 -20.67 -7.65 2.99
N PHE A 103 -19.45 -7.25 3.34
CA PHE A 103 -19.11 -6.87 4.69
C PHE A 103 -19.86 -5.59 5.10
N ALA A 104 -19.89 -4.55 4.27
CA ALA A 104 -20.68 -3.34 4.52
C ALA A 104 -22.18 -3.65 4.71
N ARG A 105 -22.76 -4.50 3.85
CA ARG A 105 -24.15 -4.95 3.97
C ARG A 105 -24.40 -5.64 5.32
N ARG A 106 -23.47 -6.48 5.77
CA ARG A 106 -23.56 -7.20 7.05
C ARG A 106 -23.48 -6.26 8.26
N LEU A 107 -22.61 -5.25 8.23
CA LEU A 107 -22.54 -4.24 9.29
C LEU A 107 -23.83 -3.41 9.35
N ARG A 108 -24.35 -2.97 8.19
CA ARG A 108 -25.61 -2.22 8.12
C ARG A 108 -26.80 -3.03 8.65
N SER A 109 -26.89 -4.31 8.30
CA SER A 109 -27.98 -5.17 8.79
C SER A 109 -27.98 -5.36 10.31
N ALA A 110 -26.83 -5.13 10.96
CA ALA A 110 -26.70 -5.18 12.42
C ALA A 110 -27.22 -3.91 13.12
N VAL A 111 -27.48 -2.81 12.38
CA VAL A 111 -28.07 -1.57 12.93
C VAL A 111 -29.35 -1.19 12.16
N PRO A 112 -30.44 -1.96 12.31
CA PRO A 112 -31.67 -1.71 11.57
C PRO A 112 -32.27 -0.34 11.92
N GLY A 113 -32.49 0.49 10.90
CA GLY A 113 -33.15 1.78 11.00
C GLY A 113 -32.25 2.94 11.41
N ALA A 114 -30.93 2.77 11.42
CA ALA A 114 -29.98 3.87 11.65
C ALA A 114 -30.08 4.97 10.58
N ASP A 115 -30.46 4.60 9.36
CA ASP A 115 -30.63 5.44 8.18
C ASP A 115 -32.00 6.13 8.08
N ARG A 116 -32.95 5.86 8.99
CA ARG A 116 -34.30 6.44 8.94
C ARG A 116 -34.35 7.95 9.05
N GLU A 117 -33.32 8.53 9.67
CA GLU A 117 -33.17 9.97 9.86
C GLU A 117 -32.42 10.64 8.70
N LEU A 118 -31.87 9.86 7.77
CA LEU A 118 -31.12 10.36 6.61
C LEU A 118 -32.05 10.64 5.44
N SER A 119 -31.73 11.71 4.69
CA SER A 119 -32.27 11.91 3.35
C SER A 119 -31.84 10.76 2.42
N SER A 120 -32.57 10.54 1.32
CA SER A 120 -32.23 9.49 0.35
C SER A 120 -30.80 9.64 -0.20
N GLU A 121 -30.35 10.88 -0.40
CA GLU A 121 -29.01 11.20 -0.86
C GLU A 121 -27.96 10.91 0.21
N ALA A 122 -28.18 11.35 1.45
CA ALA A 122 -27.29 11.05 2.57
C ALA A 122 -27.20 9.54 2.87
N ALA A 123 -28.31 8.80 2.74
CA ALA A 123 -28.32 7.35 2.90
C ALA A 123 -27.49 6.63 1.82
N TRP A 124 -27.64 7.06 0.56
CA TRP A 124 -26.84 6.52 -0.55
C TRP A 124 -25.36 6.87 -0.42
N PHE A 125 -25.05 8.09 0.03
CA PHE A 125 -23.69 8.52 0.31
C PHE A 125 -23.07 7.70 1.46
N HIS A 126 -23.82 7.51 2.56
CA HIS A 126 -23.43 6.67 3.68
C HIS A 126 -23.08 5.25 3.20
N ASP A 127 -23.94 4.64 2.37
CA ASP A 127 -23.71 3.29 1.84
C ASP A 127 -22.43 3.23 1.00
N SER A 128 -22.24 4.20 0.11
CA SER A 128 -21.05 4.30 -0.74
C SER A 128 -19.77 4.50 0.08
N LEU A 129 -19.81 5.39 1.08
CA LEU A 129 -18.70 5.64 1.99
C LEU A 129 -18.39 4.41 2.84
N LEU A 130 -19.40 3.72 3.35
CA LEU A 130 -19.23 2.50 4.16
C LEU A 130 -18.53 1.39 3.37
N VAL A 131 -18.86 1.19 2.09
CA VAL A 131 -18.15 0.22 1.24
C VAL A 131 -16.67 0.58 1.10
N THR A 132 -16.35 1.86 0.90
CA THR A 132 -14.97 2.34 0.79
C THR A 132 -14.21 2.19 2.11
N VAL A 133 -14.83 2.49 3.24
CA VAL A 133 -14.24 2.26 4.57
C VAL A 133 -14.02 0.76 4.80
N CYS A 134 -14.98 -0.09 4.44
CA CYS A 134 -14.84 -1.54 4.52
C CYS A 134 -13.69 -2.06 3.65
N LEU A 135 -13.50 -1.52 2.44
CA LEU A 135 -12.36 -1.88 1.59
C LEU A 135 -11.02 -1.62 2.31
N HIS A 136 -10.86 -0.44 2.90
CA HIS A 136 -9.64 -0.06 3.62
C HIS A 136 -9.44 -0.86 4.91
N ILE A 137 -10.51 -1.18 5.64
CA ILE A 137 -10.47 -2.09 6.79
C ILE A 137 -9.98 -3.48 6.37
N LEU A 138 -10.53 -4.06 5.30
CA LEU A 138 -10.09 -5.37 4.81
C LEU A 138 -8.64 -5.35 4.34
N HIS A 139 -8.22 -4.26 3.67
CA HIS A 139 -6.83 -4.06 3.29
C HIS A 139 -5.90 -4.02 4.51
N LEU A 140 -6.29 -3.31 5.56
CA LEU A 140 -5.56 -3.25 6.83
C LEU A 140 -5.44 -4.62 7.50
N LEU A 141 -6.52 -5.41 7.53
CA LEU A 141 -6.51 -6.77 8.11
C LEU A 141 -5.55 -7.70 7.36
N ILE A 142 -5.55 -7.63 6.03
CA ILE A 142 -4.61 -8.40 5.19
C ILE A 142 -3.16 -7.98 5.46
N ARG A 143 -2.90 -6.68 5.58
CA ARG A 143 -1.54 -6.17 5.85
C ARG A 143 -1.03 -6.53 7.23
N ARG A 144 -1.91 -6.67 8.22
CA ARG A 144 -1.58 -7.05 9.59
C ARG A 144 -1.36 -8.54 9.80
N SER A 145 -1.85 -9.40 8.90
CA SER A 145 -1.77 -10.86 9.08
C SER A 145 -1.14 -11.52 7.86
N PRO A 146 0.19 -11.78 7.91
CA PRO A 146 0.89 -12.50 6.84
C PRO A 146 0.27 -13.86 6.55
N ALA A 147 -0.14 -14.59 7.59
CA ALA A 147 -0.80 -15.88 7.45
C ALA A 147 -2.16 -15.78 6.72
N LEU A 148 -2.93 -14.71 6.96
CA LEU A 148 -4.16 -14.46 6.24
C LEU A 148 -3.90 -14.12 4.77
N ALA A 149 -2.91 -13.27 4.52
CA ALA A 149 -2.51 -12.87 3.18
C ALA A 149 -2.04 -14.08 2.33
N GLU A 150 -1.24 -14.97 2.92
CA GLU A 150 -0.77 -16.20 2.26
C GLU A 150 -1.93 -17.18 1.98
N ARG A 151 -2.78 -17.44 2.98
CA ARG A 151 -3.91 -18.37 2.82
C ARG A 151 -4.93 -17.87 1.79
N MET A 152 -5.10 -16.57 1.65
CA MET A 152 -6.10 -15.93 0.77
C MET A 152 -5.43 -15.04 -0.29
N ALA A 153 -4.35 -15.53 -0.91
CA ALA A 153 -3.52 -14.74 -1.84
C ALA A 153 -4.32 -14.07 -2.96
N GLU A 154 -5.23 -14.80 -3.63
CA GLU A 154 -6.04 -14.26 -4.73
C GLU A 154 -7.00 -13.15 -4.25
N ARG A 155 -7.68 -13.37 -3.13
CA ARG A 155 -8.59 -12.38 -2.53
C ARG A 155 -7.84 -11.13 -2.06
N SER A 156 -6.67 -11.35 -1.46
CA SER A 156 -5.78 -10.28 -0.99
C SER A 156 -5.25 -9.44 -2.15
N HIS A 157 -4.88 -10.09 -3.24
CA HIS A 157 -4.47 -9.41 -4.47
C HIS A 157 -5.62 -8.57 -5.06
N ARG A 158 -6.84 -9.13 -5.13
CA ARG A 158 -8.01 -8.42 -5.63
C ARG A 158 -8.37 -7.20 -4.77
N ILE A 159 -8.31 -7.32 -3.44
CA ILE A 159 -8.55 -6.19 -2.53
C ILE A 159 -7.49 -5.10 -2.72
N ARG A 160 -6.21 -5.48 -2.89
CA ARG A 160 -5.13 -4.52 -3.18
C ARG A 160 -5.37 -3.79 -4.50
N GLN A 161 -5.72 -4.50 -5.57
CA GLN A 161 -6.04 -3.88 -6.86
C GLN A 161 -7.21 -2.88 -6.76
N LEU A 162 -8.22 -3.17 -5.94
CA LEU A 162 -9.34 -2.25 -5.71
C LEU A 162 -8.89 -0.98 -4.95
N VAL A 163 -7.99 -1.12 -3.97
CA VAL A 163 -7.39 0.02 -3.27
C VAL A 163 -6.55 0.86 -4.24
N ASP A 164 -5.67 0.23 -5.01
CA ASP A 164 -4.81 0.92 -5.98
C ASP A 164 -5.66 1.69 -7.03
N LEU A 165 -6.74 1.08 -7.52
CA LEU A 165 -7.67 1.75 -8.44
C LEU A 165 -8.36 2.94 -7.79
N ASN A 166 -8.84 2.78 -6.56
CA ASN A 166 -9.49 3.85 -5.80
C ASN A 166 -8.51 5.01 -5.52
N ASP A 167 -7.25 4.73 -5.23
CA ASP A 167 -6.20 5.73 -5.02
C ASP A 167 -5.95 6.54 -6.31
N VAL A 168 -5.87 5.85 -7.44
CA VAL A 168 -5.72 6.49 -8.75
C VAL A 168 -6.95 7.33 -9.11
N GLU A 169 -8.16 6.84 -8.84
CA GLU A 169 -9.41 7.58 -9.09
C GLU A 169 -9.53 8.81 -8.17
N ALA A 170 -9.18 8.68 -6.89
CA ALA A 170 -9.17 9.78 -5.94
C ALA A 170 -8.20 10.90 -6.36
N LEU A 171 -7.04 10.53 -6.92
CA LEU A 171 -6.09 11.49 -7.48
C LEU A 171 -6.64 12.21 -8.72
N ARG A 172 -7.37 11.50 -9.61
CA ARG A 172 -7.98 12.10 -10.80
C ARG A 172 -9.14 13.04 -10.49
N GLY A 173 -9.89 12.78 -9.41
CA GLY A 173 -11.01 13.61 -8.98
C GLY A 173 -10.60 14.91 -8.27
N ARG A 174 -9.31 15.07 -7.96
CA ARG A 174 -8.79 16.26 -7.30
C ARG A 174 -8.77 17.44 -8.30
N PRO A 175 -9.20 18.65 -7.90
CA PRO A 175 -9.05 19.83 -8.75
C PRO A 175 -7.58 19.99 -9.16
N ALA A 176 -7.38 20.45 -10.39
CA ALA A 176 -6.04 20.68 -10.92
C ALA A 176 -5.22 21.52 -9.92
N PRO A 177 -3.95 21.15 -9.66
CA PRO A 177 -3.09 21.90 -8.75
C PRO A 177 -3.05 23.37 -9.17
N SER A 178 -3.01 24.27 -8.20
CA SER A 178 -2.84 25.69 -8.49
C SER A 178 -1.50 25.93 -9.21
N ALA A 179 -1.34 27.04 -9.93
CA ALA A 179 -0.07 27.36 -10.57
C ALA A 179 1.10 27.35 -9.57
N ALA A 180 0.86 27.83 -8.34
CA ALA A 180 1.84 27.80 -7.26
C ALA A 180 2.19 26.37 -6.80
N ASP A 181 1.20 25.47 -6.75
CA ASP A 181 1.43 24.05 -6.43
C ASP A 181 2.22 23.35 -7.53
N ALA A 182 1.92 23.63 -8.80
CA ALA A 182 2.64 23.07 -9.94
C ALA A 182 4.10 23.55 -9.98
N GLU A 183 4.35 24.84 -9.74
CA GLU A 183 5.70 25.40 -9.62
C GLU A 183 6.47 24.84 -8.41
N PHE A 184 5.77 24.55 -7.30
CA PHE A 184 6.37 23.86 -6.17
C PHE A 184 6.73 22.41 -6.53
N GLU A 185 5.82 21.67 -7.16
CA GLU A 185 6.00 20.28 -7.54
C GLU A 185 7.17 20.13 -8.52
N GLU A 186 7.27 20.98 -9.54
CA GLU A 186 8.39 20.97 -10.49
C GLU A 186 9.73 21.22 -9.79
N ARG A 187 9.80 22.23 -8.91
CA ARG A 187 11.01 22.54 -8.15
C ARG A 187 11.37 21.39 -7.21
N TYR A 188 10.40 20.81 -6.53
CA TYR A 188 10.60 19.70 -5.60
C TYR A 188 11.11 18.46 -6.34
N LEU A 189 10.50 18.08 -7.46
CA LEU A 189 10.93 16.94 -8.28
C LEU A 189 12.37 17.12 -8.77
N ARG A 190 12.74 18.34 -9.22
CA ARG A 190 14.13 18.64 -9.58
C ARG A 190 15.09 18.42 -8.42
N THR A 191 14.76 18.93 -7.23
CA THR A 191 15.59 18.73 -6.04
C THR A 191 15.71 17.25 -5.64
N VAL A 192 14.63 16.47 -5.76
CA VAL A 192 14.64 15.03 -5.49
C VAL A 192 15.56 14.30 -6.48
N VAL A 193 15.47 14.62 -7.78
CA VAL A 193 16.37 14.05 -8.79
C VAL A 193 17.82 14.42 -8.50
N GLU A 194 18.12 15.69 -8.22
CA GLU A 194 19.47 16.14 -7.85
C GLU A 194 20.03 15.41 -6.61
N GLN A 195 19.18 15.12 -5.63
CA GLN A 195 19.59 14.49 -4.37
C GLN A 195 19.70 12.96 -4.45
N PHE A 196 18.85 12.30 -5.25
CA PHE A 196 18.66 10.86 -5.20
C PHE A 196 18.95 10.13 -6.51
N ASN A 197 19.15 10.82 -7.64
CA ASN A 197 19.55 10.20 -8.91
C ASN A 197 21.06 9.88 -8.94
N ARG A 198 21.54 9.09 -7.98
CA ARG A 198 22.94 8.71 -7.86
C ARG A 198 23.12 7.27 -7.39
N VAL A 199 24.08 6.59 -8.00
CA VAL A 199 24.56 5.24 -7.70
C VAL A 199 26.08 5.32 -7.51
N THR A 200 26.57 4.75 -6.43
CA THR A 200 28.01 4.58 -6.18
C THR A 200 28.31 3.09 -6.15
N ILE A 201 29.25 2.65 -6.99
CA ILE A 201 29.69 1.26 -7.06
C ILE A 201 31.00 1.15 -6.27
N TYR A 202 30.96 0.48 -5.13
CA TYR A 202 32.14 0.27 -4.30
C TYR A 202 32.95 -0.96 -4.79
N GLY A 203 34.27 -0.85 -4.80
CA GLY A 203 35.17 -1.98 -5.11
C GLY A 203 35.53 -2.16 -6.58
N ILE A 204 35.33 -1.14 -7.42
CA ILE A 204 35.84 -1.10 -8.80
C ILE A 204 36.91 0.00 -8.92
N ASP A 205 38.14 -0.39 -9.25
CA ASP A 205 39.19 0.57 -9.63
C ASP A 205 39.10 0.77 -11.14
N LEU A 206 38.45 1.87 -11.55
CA LEU A 206 38.28 2.18 -12.96
C LEU A 206 39.58 2.81 -13.49
N PRO A 207 40.15 2.30 -14.60
CA PRO A 207 41.48 2.69 -15.08
C PRO A 207 41.56 4.12 -15.66
N ASN A 208 40.45 4.87 -15.65
CA ASN A 208 40.39 6.20 -16.22
C ASN A 208 40.33 7.27 -15.10
N PRO A 209 41.30 8.20 -15.05
CA PRO A 209 41.35 9.26 -14.03
C PRO A 209 40.19 10.27 -14.09
N ASN A 210 39.31 10.20 -15.10
CA ASN A 210 38.13 11.06 -15.24
C ASN A 210 36.79 10.33 -14.96
N THR A 211 36.82 9.15 -14.33
CA THR A 211 35.58 8.42 -14.03
C THR A 211 34.89 8.96 -12.77
N PRO A 212 33.61 9.35 -12.85
CA PRO A 212 32.90 9.90 -11.70
C PRO A 212 32.59 8.84 -10.63
N ASP A 213 32.72 9.21 -9.36
CA ASP A 213 32.38 8.38 -8.19
C ASP A 213 30.86 8.16 -8.02
N ASN A 214 30.05 8.96 -8.73
CA ASN A 214 28.60 8.86 -8.76
C ASN A 214 28.08 8.71 -10.19
N TRP A 215 27.11 7.83 -10.36
CA TRP A 215 26.48 7.53 -11.63
C TRP A 215 24.99 7.81 -11.55
N PRO A 216 24.35 8.35 -12.60
CA PRO A 216 22.90 8.51 -12.63
C PRO A 216 22.19 7.16 -12.44
N LEU A 217 21.20 7.11 -11.55
CA LEU A 217 20.38 5.92 -11.30
C LEU A 217 19.45 5.61 -12.48
N ASP A 218 19.03 6.63 -13.22
CA ASP A 218 18.17 6.52 -14.40
C ASP A 218 18.90 6.02 -15.67
N ALA A 219 20.19 5.72 -15.59
CA ALA A 219 20.92 5.10 -16.69
C ALA A 219 20.51 3.63 -16.89
N THR A 220 19.88 3.33 -18.03
CA THR A 220 19.25 2.02 -18.30
C THR A 220 20.23 0.85 -18.48
N TYR A 221 21.49 1.09 -18.84
CA TYR A 221 22.48 0.00 -18.99
C TYR A 221 23.89 0.46 -18.61
N LEU A 222 24.47 -0.20 -17.61
CA LEU A 222 25.90 -0.19 -17.30
C LEU A 222 26.46 -1.56 -17.64
N SER A 223 27.29 -1.65 -18.68
CA SER A 223 27.99 -2.88 -19.03
C SER A 223 29.31 -2.94 -18.27
N LEU A 224 29.45 -3.93 -17.39
CA LEU A 224 30.68 -4.19 -16.65
C LEU A 224 31.40 -5.40 -17.27
N THR A 225 32.63 -5.19 -17.72
CA THR A 225 33.52 -6.26 -18.17
C THR A 225 34.68 -6.36 -17.18
N ALA A 226 34.87 -7.54 -16.60
CA ALA A 226 36.01 -7.82 -15.73
C ALA A 226 37.01 -8.71 -16.47
N GLU A 227 38.25 -8.26 -16.59
CA GLU A 227 39.37 -9.06 -17.06
C GLU A 227 40.13 -9.56 -15.83
N PHE A 228 40.15 -10.87 -15.62
CA PHE A 228 40.98 -11.49 -14.60
C PHE A 228 42.33 -11.80 -15.23
N ASP A 229 43.40 -11.19 -14.71
CA ASP A 229 44.74 -11.55 -15.12
C ASP A 229 44.95 -13.04 -14.78
N ALA A 230 45.17 -13.86 -15.81
CA ALA A 230 45.30 -15.29 -15.63
C ALA A 230 46.50 -15.51 -14.72
N ALA A 231 46.24 -15.98 -13.51
CA ALA A 231 47.27 -16.36 -12.55
C ALA A 231 48.35 -17.13 -13.31
N THR A 232 49.56 -16.55 -13.35
CA THR A 232 50.72 -17.18 -13.95
C THR A 232 50.85 -18.55 -13.31
N THR A 233 50.45 -19.61 -14.03
CA THR A 233 50.57 -20.97 -13.56
C THR A 233 52.03 -21.18 -13.18
N PRO A 234 52.36 -21.54 -11.93
CA PRO A 234 53.74 -21.78 -11.58
C PRO A 234 54.23 -22.96 -12.42
N ARG A 235 55.15 -22.67 -13.35
CA ARG A 235 55.83 -23.69 -14.14
C ARG A 235 56.52 -24.64 -13.16
N PRO A 236 56.26 -25.96 -13.20
CA PRO A 236 56.96 -26.90 -12.33
C PRO A 236 58.46 -26.89 -12.68
N PRO A 237 59.35 -26.90 -11.68
CA PRO A 237 60.79 -26.91 -11.92
C PRO A 237 61.23 -28.32 -12.32
N GLY A 238 61.84 -28.43 -13.50
CA GLY A 238 62.68 -29.58 -13.86
C GLY A 238 62.18 -30.41 -15.05
N THR A 239 62.50 -29.96 -16.26
CA THR A 239 63.04 -30.87 -17.29
C THR A 239 63.82 -30.03 -18.30
N ALA A 240 65.12 -30.29 -18.36
CA ALA A 240 66.07 -29.70 -19.30
C ALA A 240 65.82 -30.23 -20.73
N PRO A 241 66.40 -29.59 -21.77
CA PRO A 241 65.91 -29.68 -23.13
C PRO A 241 66.42 -30.93 -23.85
N ALA A 242 65.59 -31.53 -24.70
CA ALA A 242 66.02 -32.47 -25.72
C ALA A 242 66.04 -31.78 -27.09
N THR A 243 67.19 -31.89 -27.71
CA THR A 243 67.72 -31.32 -28.95
C THR A 243 66.88 -31.58 -30.21
N ALA A 244 66.69 -30.53 -31.02
CA ALA A 244 66.76 -30.45 -32.50
C ALA A 244 66.60 -31.75 -33.36
N THR A 245 65.55 -31.87 -34.20
CA THR A 245 65.50 -31.57 -35.68
C THR A 245 65.49 -32.89 -36.52
N PRO A 246 65.00 -33.01 -37.79
CA PRO A 246 64.27 -32.09 -38.70
C PRO A 246 62.95 -32.62 -39.31
N THR A 247 62.27 -31.68 -39.99
CA THR A 247 61.21 -31.78 -41.02
C THR A 247 61.46 -32.81 -42.15
N PRO A 248 60.41 -33.28 -42.85
CA PRO A 248 60.12 -32.72 -44.20
C PRO A 248 58.61 -32.47 -44.44
N ARG A 249 58.23 -31.31 -44.98
CA ARG A 249 57.77 -31.02 -46.36
C ARG A 249 56.59 -31.89 -46.89
N THR A 250 55.42 -31.21 -47.01
CA THR A 250 54.35 -31.15 -48.08
C THR A 250 54.29 -32.23 -49.18
N PRO A 251 53.19 -32.38 -49.99
CA PRO A 251 51.98 -31.54 -50.23
C PRO A 251 50.66 -32.37 -50.08
N GLU A 252 49.42 -31.97 -50.36
CA GLU A 252 48.73 -30.99 -51.22
C GLU A 252 47.61 -30.26 -50.46
#